data_AF-A0A822WR84-F1
#
_entry.id   AF-A0A822WR84-F1
#
_cell.length_a   1.000
_cell.length_b   1.000
_cell.length_c   1.000
_cell.angle_alpha   90.00
_cell.angle_beta   90.00
_cell.angle_gamma   90.00
#
_symmetry.space_group_name_H-M   'P 1'
#
loop_
_entity.id
_entity.type
_entity.pdbx_description
1 polymer ?
#
loop_
_entity_poly.entity_id
_entity_poly.type
_entity_poly.pdbx_seq_one_letter_code
_entity_poly.pdbx_strand_id
1 'polypeptide(L)' 'MGSQVRRASRSNAVVGYDGIAWLENLSDVNLLDVTTPTGKRCRATLTIGANPDHRLQTYGPLVCREGP' A
#
# COMPACT_ATOMS: atom_id res chain seq x y z
N MET A 1 -1.71 -11.16 -7.79
CA MET A 1 -3.05 -10.95 -7.21
C MET A 1 -3.10 -11.55 -5.82
N GLY A 2 -3.76 -10.90 -4.86
CA GLY A 2 -4.00 -11.47 -3.53
C GLY A 2 -2.91 -11.18 -2.51
N SER A 3 -1.94 -10.32 -2.83
CA SER A 3 -1.00 -9.84 -1.82
C SER A 3 -1.74 -9.01 -0.78
N GLN A 4 -1.37 -9.13 0.49
CA GLN A 4 -1.94 -8.34 1.58
C GLN A 4 -1.03 -7.17 1.90
N VAL A 5 -1.60 -5.97 1.98
CA VAL A 5 -0.95 -4.74 2.42
C VAL A 5 -1.38 -4.46 3.85
N ARG A 6 -0.41 -4.46 4.77
CA ARG A 6 -0.63 -4.14 6.17
C ARG A 6 0.00 -2.78 6.49
N ARG A 7 -0.71 -2.01 7.32
CA ARG A 7 -0.25 -0.74 7.89
C ARG A 7 -0.42 -0.79 9.40
N ALA A 8 0.46 -0.10 10.12
CA ALA A 8 0.36 -0.02 11.58
C ALA A 8 -1.02 0.54 11.98
N SER A 9 -1.72 -0.17 12.86
CA SER A 9 -3.01 0.25 13.42
C SER A 9 -4.11 0.54 12.40
N ARG A 10 -4.07 -0.09 11.22
CA ARG A 10 -5.11 -0.01 10.18
C ARG A 10 -5.50 -1.41 9.68
N SER A 11 -6.67 -1.51 9.06
CA SER A 11 -7.13 -2.74 8.40
C SER A 11 -6.21 -3.13 7.24
N ASN A 12 -6.06 -4.44 7.03
CA ASN A 12 -5.35 -4.97 5.87
C ASN A 12 -6.13 -4.68 4.59
N ALA A 13 -5.41 -4.32 3.53
CA ALA A 13 -5.95 -4.21 2.18
C ALA A 13 -5.42 -5.35 1.30
N VAL A 14 -6.15 -5.71 0.25
CA VAL A 14 -5.74 -6.74 -0.70
C VAL A 14 -5.39 -6.08 -2.03
N VAL A 15 -4.27 -6.47 -2.61
CA VAL A 15 -3.88 -6.08 -3.97
C VAL A 15 -4.73 -6.89 -4.96
N GLY A 16 -5.53 -6.17 -5.74
CA GLY A 16 -6.39 -6.72 -6.78
C GLY A 16 -5.63 -7.30 -7.98
N TYR A 17 -6.39 -7.69 -8.99
CA TYR A 17 -5.83 -8.21 -10.24
C TYR A 17 -4.97 -7.15 -10.96
N ASP A 18 -5.43 -5.90 -10.98
CA ASP A 18 -4.77 -4.78 -11.66
C ASP A 18 -3.52 -4.25 -10.91
N GLY A 19 -3.10 -4.90 -9.83
CA GLY A 19 -1.99 -4.43 -9.00
C GLY A 19 -2.35 -3.24 -8.10
N ILE A 20 -3.63 -2.90 -7.96
CA ILE A 20 -4.13 -1.79 -7.15
C ILE A 20 -4.61 -2.29 -5.79
N ALA A 21 -4.32 -1.54 -4.73
CA ALA A 21 -4.90 -1.74 -3.40
C ALA A 21 -5.61 -0.45 -2.95
N TRP A 22 -6.83 -0.61 -2.45
CA TRP A 22 -7.62 0.50 -1.91
C TRP A 22 -7.24 0.76 -0.45
N LEU A 23 -6.79 1.97 -0.15
CA LEU A 23 -6.35 2.39 1.17
C LEU A 23 -7.13 3.62 1.61
N GLU A 24 -7.76 3.54 2.77
CA GLU A 24 -8.45 4.67 3.40
C GLU A 24 -7.59 5.29 4.50
N ASN A 25 -7.93 6.51 4.92
CA ASN A 25 -7.30 7.19 6.05
C ASN A 25 -5.76 7.24 5.92
N LEU A 26 -5.28 7.67 4.74
CA LEU A 26 -3.86 7.84 4.48
C LEU A 26 -3.29 8.97 5.35
N SER A 27 -2.10 8.75 5.88
CA SER A 27 -1.26 9.81 6.47
C SER A 27 -0.33 10.38 5.39
N ASP A 28 0.38 11.47 5.67
CA ASP A 28 1.39 12.00 4.73
C ASP A 28 2.47 10.96 4.38
N VAL A 29 2.85 10.13 5.35
CA VAL A 29 3.78 9.01 5.17
C VAL A 29 3.10 7.72 5.62
N ASN A 30 3.06 6.73 4.73
CA ASN A 30 2.46 5.42 4.97
C ASN A 30 3.50 4.32 4.74
N LEU A 31 3.92 3.67 5.83
CA LEU A 31 4.73 2.46 5.75
C LEU A 31 3.83 1.27 5.43
N LEU A 32 4.13 0.57 4.33
CA LEU A 32 3.37 -0.56 3.83
C LEU A 32 4.20 -1.84 3.98
N ASP A 33 3.72 -2.77 4.81
CA ASP A 33 4.22 -4.14 4.86
C ASP A 33 3.39 -4.99 3.90
N VAL A 34 3.99 -5.49 2.83
CA VAL A 34 3.29 -6.30 1.82
C VAL A 34 3.68 -7.77 1.97
N THR A 35 2.69 -8.65 2.01
CA THR A 35 2.89 -10.11 1.98
C THR A 35 2.28 -10.69 0.72
N THR A 36 3.08 -11.39 -0.09
CA THR A 36 2.60 -12.06 -1.31
C THR A 36 1.80 -13.32 -0.96
N PRO A 37 1.01 -13.87 -1.91
CA PRO A 37 0.35 -15.17 -1.71
C PRO A 37 1.33 -16.32 -1.43
N THR A 38 2.58 -16.19 -1.88
CA THR A 38 3.66 -17.16 -1.63
C THR A 38 4.35 -16.96 -0.28
N GLY A 39 3.84 -16.04 0.56
CA GLY A 39 4.37 -15.76 1.90
C GLY A 39 5.61 -14.87 1.94
N LYS A 40 6.11 -14.45 0.77
CA LYS A 40 7.23 -13.50 0.68
C LYS A 40 6.79 -12.13 1.17
N ARG A 41 7.73 -11.39 1.77
CA ARG A 41 7.46 -10.09 2.38
C ARG A 41 8.36 -9.02 1.79
N CYS A 42 7.79 -7.83 1.58
CA CYS A 42 8.52 -6.65 1.18
C CYS A 42 7.96 -5.43 1.90
N ARG A 43 8.75 -4.35 1.96
CA ARG A 43 8.31 -3.07 2.52
C ARG A 43 8.37 -1.99 1.45
N ALA A 44 7.38 -1.12 1.45
CA ALA A 44 7.36 0.08 0.63
C ALA A 44 6.89 1.27 1.46
N THR A 45 7.30 2.47 1.07
CA THR A 45 6.87 3.71 1.71
C THR A 45 6.10 4.53 0.70
N LEU A 46 4.83 4.82 1.01
CA LEU A 46 4.00 5.73 0.23
C LEU A 46 3.96 7.09 0.92
N THR A 47 4.59 8.08 0.30
CA THR A 47 4.48 9.49 0.70
C THR A 47 3.48 10.17 -0.21
N ILE A 48 2.46 10.80 0.38
CA ILE A 48 1.45 11.57 -0.35
C ILE A 48 1.63 13.07 -0.07
N GLY A 49 1.36 13.90 -1.07
CA GLY A 49 1.27 15.35 -0.87
C GLY A 49 -0.06 15.76 -0.25
N ALA A 50 -0.22 17.06 0.00
CA ALA A 50 -1.48 17.61 0.49
C ALA A 50 -2.64 17.24 -0.45
N ASN A 51 -3.70 16.66 0.11
CA ASN A 51 -4.94 16.34 -0.60
C ASN A 51 -6.08 17.21 -0.03
N PRO A 52 -6.08 18.53 -0.28
CA PRO A 52 -7.02 19.47 0.35
C PRO A 52 -8.48 19.14 0.02
N ASP A 53 -8.74 18.62 -1.18
CA ASP A 53 -10.09 18.26 -1.63
C ASP A 53 -10.57 16.90 -1.08
N HIS A 54 -9.75 16.18 -0.32
CA HIS A 54 -10.03 14.81 0.17
C HIS A 54 -10.59 13.87 -0.92
N ARG A 55 -10.15 14.06 -2.16
CA ARG A 55 -10.61 13.25 -3.29
C ARG A 55 -9.88 11.91 -3.33
N LEU A 56 -10.56 10.92 -3.89
CA LEU A 56 -9.95 9.64 -4.22
C LEU A 56 -8.86 9.87 -5.28
N GLN A 57 -7.63 9.49 -4.95
CA GLN A 57 -6.48 9.62 -5.84
C GLN A 57 -5.73 8.29 -5.94
N THR A 58 -5.19 8.02 -7.13
CA THR A 58 -4.34 6.86 -7.39
C THR A 58 -2.89 7.29 -7.23
N TYR A 59 -2.16 6.66 -6.31
CA TYR A 59 -0.75 6.92 -6.08
C TYR A 59 0.09 5.75 -6.61
N GLY A 60 1.07 6.05 -7.46
CA GLY A 60 1.97 5.04 -8.01
C GLY A 60 2.79 5.52 -9.21
N PRO A 61 3.65 4.66 -9.77
CA PRO A 61 3.86 3.27 -9.37
C PRO A 61 4.69 3.15 -8.08
N LEU A 62 4.27 2.30 -7.15
CA LEU A 62 5.03 1.96 -5.95
C LEU A 62 5.71 0.59 -6.14
N VAL A 63 7.03 0.58 -6.16
CA VAL A 63 7.81 -0.66 -6.32
C VAL A 63 8.17 -1.21 -4.94
N CYS A 64 7.64 -2.38 -4.62
CA CYS A 64 8.00 -3.13 -3.41
C CYS A 64 9.08 -4.14 -3.75
N ARG A 65 10.29 -3.93 -3.23
CA ARG A 65 11.42 -4.87 -3.42
C ARG A 65 11.51 -5.80 -2.22
N GLU A 66 11.64 -7.10 -2.47
CA GLU A 66 11.97 -8.07 -1.42
C GLU A 66 13.23 -7.58 -0.69
N GLY A 67 13.18 -7.53 0.64
CA GLY A 67 14.38 -7.28 1.43
C GLY A 67 15.36 -8.45 1.26
N PRO A 68 16.67 -8.21 1.45
CA PRO A 68 17.66 -9.30 1.45
C PRO A 68 17.36 -10.36 2.52
#